data_AF-A0A942P5Z1-F1
#
_entry.id   AF-A0A942P5Z1-F1
#
_cell.length_a   1.000
_cell.length_b   1.000
_cell.length_c   1.000
_cell.angle_alpha   90.00
_cell.angle_beta   90.00
_cell.angle_gamma   90.00
#
_symmetry.space_group_name_H-M   'P 1'
#
loop_
_entity.id
_entity.type
_entity.pdbx_description
1 polymer ?
#
loop_
_entity_poly.entity_id
_entity_poly.type
_entity_poly.pdbx_seq_one_letter_code
_entity_poly.pdbx_strand_id
1 'polypeptide(L)'
;CRYVGLKEGQWHFQNLPFYETGTIEKKPMGEEDIRITMELLRKLKPQQVYCAGDFADPHGTHIVCFNVVLESLKRIKAAGDAWINDCWLWLYKGAWQEWALEEIEMAIPMSPEQVMKKRFGIFIHQSQKDMVPFQGSDSREFWQRAEERNAETANLYGKLGLTQYAAMEAFVRWHY
;
A
#
# COMPACT_ATOMS: atom_id res chain seq x y z
N CYS A 1 4.74 11.48 6.49
CA CYS A 1 5.26 11.94 5.17
C CYS A 1 6.68 12.49 5.21
N ARG A 2 6.99 13.56 5.98
CA ARG A 2 8.36 14.12 6.05
C ARG A 2 9.42 13.11 6.51
N TYR A 3 9.06 12.21 7.42
CA TYR A 3 9.95 11.17 7.94
C TYR A 3 10.50 10.24 6.84
N VAL A 4 9.71 9.98 5.79
CA VAL A 4 10.09 9.14 4.65
C VAL A 4 10.65 9.96 3.48
N GLY A 5 11.05 11.22 3.73
CA GLY A 5 11.72 12.07 2.74
C GLY A 5 10.82 12.84 1.78
N LEU A 6 9.48 12.79 1.95
CA LEU A 6 8.57 13.58 1.11
C LEU A 6 8.65 15.07 1.46
N LYS A 7 8.87 15.90 0.44
CA LYS A 7 8.86 17.37 0.54
C LYS A 7 7.42 17.89 0.52
N GLU A 8 7.28 19.14 0.94
CA GLU A 8 5.99 19.84 0.91
C GLU A 8 5.40 19.88 -0.50
N GLY A 9 4.09 19.64 -0.59
CA GLY A 9 3.37 19.53 -1.86
C GLY A 9 3.45 18.15 -2.55
N GLN A 10 4.20 17.18 -2.01
CA GLN A 10 4.26 15.81 -2.53
C GLN A 10 3.28 14.84 -1.85
N TRP A 11 2.29 15.35 -1.13
CA TRP A 11 1.18 14.58 -0.60
C TRP A 11 -0.14 15.28 -0.95
N HIS A 12 -1.15 14.47 -1.24
CA HIS A 12 -2.44 14.95 -1.67
C HIS A 12 -3.52 14.28 -0.82
N PHE A 13 -4.30 15.08 -0.10
CA PHE A 13 -5.56 14.64 0.49
C PHE A 13 -6.62 14.75 -0.61
N GLN A 14 -7.09 13.62 -1.10
CA GLN A 14 -8.08 13.59 -2.19
C GLN A 14 -9.50 13.87 -1.69
N ASN A 15 -9.77 13.69 -0.40
CA ASN A 15 -11.09 13.91 0.21
C ASN A 15 -12.20 13.23 -0.61
N LEU A 16 -11.99 11.96 -0.92
CA LEU A 16 -12.87 11.21 -1.81
C LEU A 16 -14.29 11.13 -1.19
N PRO A 17 -15.35 11.47 -1.95
CA PRO A 17 -16.73 11.47 -1.47
C PRO A 17 -17.18 10.21 -0.75
N PHE A 18 -16.62 9.04 -1.08
CA PHE A 18 -16.98 7.80 -0.39
C PHE A 18 -16.58 7.76 1.10
N TYR A 19 -15.55 8.54 1.49
CA TYR A 19 -15.14 8.73 2.89
C TYR A 19 -15.97 9.80 3.61
N GLU A 20 -16.51 10.80 2.90
CA GLU A 20 -17.20 11.95 3.49
C GLU A 20 -18.69 11.69 3.69
N THR A 21 -19.03 10.67 4.47
CA THR A 21 -20.43 10.33 4.74
C THR A 21 -21.00 11.02 5.98
N GLY A 22 -20.14 11.48 6.90
CA GLY A 22 -20.56 11.99 8.20
C GLY A 22 -21.20 10.92 9.11
N THR A 23 -21.17 9.65 8.69
CA THR A 23 -21.73 8.49 9.38
C THR A 23 -20.67 7.39 9.50
N ILE A 24 -20.95 6.36 10.31
CA ILE A 24 -20.07 5.19 10.45
C ILE A 24 -20.01 4.38 9.13
N GLU A 25 -21.10 4.38 8.37
CA GLU A 25 -21.19 3.68 7.08
C GLU A 25 -20.63 4.53 5.94
N LYS A 26 -19.70 3.94 5.19
CA LYS A 26 -19.11 4.54 3.98
C LYS A 26 -20.05 4.35 2.79
N LYS A 27 -20.06 5.31 1.87
CA LYS A 27 -20.80 5.18 0.61
C LYS A 27 -20.08 4.22 -0.33
N PRO A 28 -20.79 3.59 -1.28
CA PRO A 28 -20.11 2.98 -2.42
C PRO A 28 -19.32 4.04 -3.18
N MET A 29 -18.23 3.66 -3.82
CA MET A 29 -17.52 4.56 -4.74
C MET A 29 -18.45 5.03 -5.86
N GLY A 30 -18.29 6.27 -6.28
CA GLY A 30 -19.01 6.89 -7.38
C GLY A 30 -18.09 7.50 -8.44
N GLU A 31 -18.73 8.10 -9.45
CA GLU A 31 -18.05 8.75 -10.58
C GLU A 31 -17.11 9.88 -10.14
N GLU A 32 -17.51 10.61 -9.10
CA GLU A 32 -16.72 11.73 -8.58
C GLU A 32 -15.41 11.25 -7.93
N ASP A 33 -15.42 10.12 -7.21
CA ASP A 33 -14.20 9.54 -6.65
C ASP A 33 -13.18 9.18 -7.76
N ILE A 34 -13.69 8.63 -8.86
CA ILE A 34 -12.90 8.25 -10.04
C ILE A 34 -12.37 9.51 -10.73
N ARG A 35 -13.20 10.54 -10.94
CA ARG A 35 -12.80 11.79 -11.59
C ARG A 35 -11.66 12.48 -10.82
N ILE A 36 -11.80 12.63 -9.51
CA ILE A 36 -10.77 13.23 -8.64
C ILE A 36 -9.45 12.46 -8.74
N THR A 37 -9.52 11.13 -8.69
CA THR A 37 -8.35 10.27 -8.79
C THR A 37 -7.70 10.36 -10.16
N MET A 38 -8.48 10.36 -11.24
CA MET A 38 -7.98 10.52 -12.61
C MET A 38 -7.27 11.87 -12.80
N GLU A 39 -7.82 12.96 -12.26
CA GLU A 39 -7.20 14.29 -12.33
C GLU A 39 -5.83 14.31 -11.65
N LEU A 40 -5.72 13.71 -10.46
CA LEU A 40 -4.45 13.60 -9.76
C LEU A 40 -3.45 12.74 -10.55
N LEU A 41 -3.86 11.58 -11.04
CA LEU A 41 -3.00 10.68 -11.82
C LEU A 41 -2.49 11.35 -13.10
N ARG A 42 -3.34 12.08 -13.83
CA ARG A 42 -2.93 12.83 -15.03
C ARG A 42 -2.00 13.99 -14.74
N LYS A 43 -2.13 14.60 -13.57
CA LYS A 43 -1.21 15.65 -13.11
C LYS A 43 0.17 15.08 -12.79
N LEU A 44 0.23 13.94 -12.11
CA LEU A 44 1.48 13.33 -11.65
C LEU A 44 2.17 12.47 -12.72
N LYS A 45 1.40 11.80 -13.58
CA LYS A 45 1.85 10.84 -14.60
C LYS A 45 2.84 9.79 -14.03
N PRO A 46 2.46 9.06 -12.97
CA PRO A 46 3.36 8.14 -12.31
C PRO A 46 3.73 6.96 -13.21
N GLN A 47 4.94 6.43 -13.03
CA GLN A 47 5.36 5.14 -13.61
C GLN A 47 4.94 3.96 -12.73
N GLN A 48 4.74 4.19 -11.42
CA GLN A 48 4.38 3.16 -10.46
C GLN A 48 3.34 3.70 -9.48
N VAL A 49 2.28 2.92 -9.26
CA VAL A 49 1.22 3.16 -8.28
C VAL A 49 1.20 1.98 -7.32
N TYR A 50 1.16 2.25 -6.02
CA TYR A 50 1.12 1.22 -4.98
C TYR A 50 -0.21 1.26 -4.25
N CYS A 51 -0.88 0.11 -4.13
CA CYS A 51 -2.14 -0.04 -3.40
C CYS A 51 -2.07 -1.20 -2.39
N ALA A 52 -2.87 -1.13 -1.34
CA ALA A 52 -3.02 -2.24 -0.41
C ALA A 52 -3.77 -3.40 -1.08
N GLY A 53 -3.21 -4.60 -1.02
CA GLY A 53 -3.78 -5.86 -1.52
C GLY A 53 -4.55 -6.66 -0.46
N ASP A 54 -4.83 -6.06 0.71
CA ASP A 54 -5.63 -6.66 1.77
C ASP A 54 -7.13 -6.38 1.55
N PHE A 55 -7.73 -7.06 0.58
CA PHE A 55 -9.14 -6.84 0.20
C PHE A 55 -10.17 -7.36 1.21
N ALA A 56 -9.74 -8.16 2.18
CA ALA A 56 -10.56 -8.68 3.27
C ALA A 56 -10.52 -7.76 4.51
N ASP A 57 -10.18 -6.48 4.35
CA ASP A 57 -10.14 -5.56 5.47
C ASP A 57 -11.55 -5.37 6.11
N PRO A 58 -11.67 -5.31 7.44
CA PRO A 58 -12.98 -5.30 8.12
C PRO A 58 -13.89 -4.14 7.72
N HIS A 59 -13.31 -3.04 7.23
CA HIS A 59 -14.03 -1.84 6.84
C HIS A 59 -14.24 -1.73 5.32
N GLY A 60 -13.81 -2.72 4.53
CA GLY A 60 -13.89 -2.75 3.07
C GLY A 60 -13.22 -1.54 2.39
N THR A 61 -12.34 -0.84 3.10
CA THR A 61 -11.83 0.45 2.66
C THR A 61 -10.70 0.27 1.66
N HIS A 62 -9.87 -0.76 1.83
CA HIS A 62 -8.80 -1.05 0.90
C HIS A 62 -9.37 -1.45 -0.46
N ILE A 63 -10.39 -2.31 -0.49
CA ILE A 63 -11.02 -2.73 -1.75
C ILE A 63 -11.70 -1.56 -2.47
N VAL A 64 -12.36 -0.64 -1.74
CA VAL A 64 -12.97 0.54 -2.36
C VAL A 64 -11.90 1.48 -2.94
N CYS A 65 -10.85 1.82 -2.17
CA CYS A 65 -9.74 2.62 -2.68
C CYS A 65 -9.06 1.97 -3.90
N PHE A 66 -8.82 0.66 -3.84
CA PHE A 66 -8.25 -0.10 -4.94
C PHE A 66 -9.12 -0.01 -6.20
N ASN A 67 -10.43 -0.20 -6.07
CA ASN A 67 -11.36 -0.12 -7.20
C ASN A 67 -11.39 1.29 -7.83
N VAL A 68 -11.35 2.35 -7.02
CA VAL A 68 -11.27 3.74 -7.50
C VAL A 68 -9.99 3.96 -8.33
N VAL A 69 -8.83 3.52 -7.81
CA VAL A 69 -7.55 3.63 -8.53
C VAL A 69 -7.55 2.79 -9.81
N LEU A 70 -8.01 1.54 -9.73
CA LEU A 70 -8.07 0.61 -10.86
C LEU A 70 -8.94 1.16 -11.99
N GLU A 71 -10.15 1.63 -11.66
CA GLU A 71 -11.07 2.19 -12.64
C GLU A 71 -10.50 3.48 -13.25
N SER A 72 -9.87 4.32 -12.45
CA SER A 72 -9.20 5.54 -12.93
C SER A 72 -8.10 5.22 -13.95
N LEU A 73 -7.23 4.25 -13.65
CA LEU A 73 -6.16 3.81 -14.54
C LEU A 73 -6.71 3.22 -15.85
N LYS A 74 -7.74 2.37 -15.76
CA LYS A 74 -8.42 1.79 -16.95
C LYS A 74 -9.01 2.87 -17.85
N ARG A 75 -9.69 3.87 -17.28
CA ARG A 75 -10.31 4.96 -18.06
C ARG A 75 -9.29 5.89 -18.69
N ILE A 76 -8.20 6.21 -17.98
CA ILE A 76 -7.06 6.95 -18.55
C ILE A 76 -6.45 6.19 -19.72
N LYS A 77 -6.27 4.87 -19.57
CA LYS A 77 -5.77 3.99 -20.63
C LYS A 77 -6.70 3.95 -21.84
N ALA A 78 -8.01 3.81 -21.62
CA ALA A 78 -9.01 3.84 -22.68
C ALA A 78 -9.09 5.20 -23.39
N ALA A 79 -8.82 6.31 -22.68
CA ALA A 79 -8.75 7.65 -23.25
C ALA A 79 -7.49 7.91 -24.09
N GLY A 80 -6.51 7.01 -24.08
CA GLY A 80 -5.32 7.06 -24.93
C GLY A 80 -4.17 7.94 -24.40
N ASP A 81 -4.14 8.25 -23.11
CA ASP A 81 -3.04 8.98 -22.48
C ASP A 81 -1.71 8.18 -22.60
N ALA A 82 -0.72 8.68 -23.35
CA ALA A 82 0.48 7.89 -23.69
C ALA A 82 1.30 7.39 -22.48
N TRP A 83 1.35 8.15 -21.38
CA TRP A 83 2.15 7.85 -20.19
C TRP A 83 1.68 6.59 -19.45
N ILE A 84 0.39 6.24 -19.55
CA ILE A 84 -0.21 5.12 -18.83
C ILE A 84 0.32 3.76 -19.31
N ASN A 85 0.86 3.72 -20.53
CA ASN A 85 1.43 2.50 -21.11
C ASN A 85 2.68 2.02 -20.37
N ASP A 86 3.34 2.92 -19.64
CA ASP A 86 4.50 2.64 -18.79
C ASP A 86 4.19 2.88 -17.30
N CYS A 87 2.91 2.74 -16.91
CA CYS A 87 2.47 2.85 -15.52
C CYS A 87 2.08 1.48 -14.95
N TRP A 88 2.74 1.05 -13.87
CA TRP A 88 2.47 -0.24 -13.22
C TRP A 88 1.70 -0.06 -11.92
N LEU A 89 0.75 -0.97 -11.66
CA LEU A 89 0.03 -1.04 -10.40
C LEU A 89 0.59 -2.19 -9.58
N TRP A 90 1.11 -1.89 -8.39
CA TRP A 90 1.72 -2.84 -7.46
C TRP A 90 0.90 -2.96 -6.19
N LEU A 91 0.73 -4.19 -5.71
CA LEU A 91 -0.02 -4.53 -4.51
C LEU A 91 0.92 -4.98 -3.41
N TYR A 92 0.84 -4.30 -2.26
CA TYR A 92 1.54 -4.69 -1.03
C TYR A 92 0.54 -5.23 -0.01
N LYS A 93 1.01 -6.08 0.92
CA LYS A 93 0.20 -6.54 2.05
C LYS A 93 0.51 -5.74 3.32
N GLY A 94 -0.44 -5.74 4.24
CA GLY A 94 -0.32 -5.14 5.56
C GLY A 94 0.49 -6.00 6.53
N ALA A 95 0.49 -5.62 7.80
CA ALA A 95 1.29 -6.30 8.83
C ALA A 95 0.79 -7.70 9.23
N TRP A 96 -0.37 -8.14 8.73
CA TRP A 96 -1.01 -9.40 9.17
C TRP A 96 -0.72 -10.59 8.26
N GLN A 97 -0.47 -10.35 6.99
CA GLN A 97 -0.24 -11.38 5.99
C GLN A 97 0.84 -10.88 5.02
N GLU A 98 1.56 -11.81 4.41
CA GLU A 98 2.43 -11.53 3.27
C GLU A 98 2.01 -12.42 2.09
N TRP A 99 2.43 -12.04 0.89
CA TRP A 99 2.32 -12.88 -0.30
C TRP A 99 3.09 -14.20 -0.16
N ALA A 100 2.57 -15.27 -0.75
CA ALA A 100 3.33 -16.50 -0.86
C ALA A 100 4.55 -16.28 -1.78
N LEU A 101 5.64 -17.01 -1.54
CA LEU A 101 6.93 -16.75 -2.17
C LEU A 101 6.87 -16.80 -3.71
N GLU A 102 6.07 -17.74 -4.23
CA GLU A 102 5.79 -17.97 -5.64
C GLU A 102 4.90 -16.90 -6.29
N GLU A 103 4.20 -16.10 -5.49
CA GLU A 103 3.36 -15.00 -5.99
C GLU A 103 4.16 -13.70 -6.13
N ILE A 104 5.29 -13.56 -5.42
CA ILE A 104 6.06 -12.31 -5.37
C ILE A 104 6.68 -12.01 -6.73
N GLU A 105 6.29 -10.88 -7.33
CA GLU A 105 6.80 -10.41 -8.63
C GLU A 105 7.88 -9.34 -8.49
N MET A 106 7.89 -8.62 -7.36
CA MET A 106 8.94 -7.67 -7.01
C MET A 106 9.28 -7.78 -5.53
N ALA A 107 10.57 -7.95 -5.25
CA ALA A 107 11.09 -8.01 -3.89
C ALA A 107 12.15 -6.92 -3.69
N ILE A 108 11.94 -6.03 -2.73
CA ILE A 108 12.82 -4.89 -2.47
C ILE A 108 13.58 -5.14 -1.17
N PRO A 109 14.90 -5.40 -1.23
CA PRO A 109 15.69 -5.63 -0.03
C PRO A 109 15.88 -4.34 0.78
N MET A 110 15.92 -4.48 2.09
CA MET A 110 16.14 -3.39 3.04
C MET A 110 17.40 -3.62 3.87
N SER A 111 18.19 -2.56 4.05
CA SER A 111 19.29 -2.52 5.01
C SER A 111 18.77 -2.41 6.45
N PRO A 112 19.57 -2.77 7.47
CA PRO A 112 19.18 -2.57 8.87
C PRO A 112 18.77 -1.12 9.19
N GLU A 113 19.44 -0.14 8.59
CA GLU A 113 19.11 1.28 8.78
C GLU A 113 17.74 1.63 8.18
N GLN A 114 17.38 1.07 7.02
CA GLN A 114 16.07 1.26 6.40
C GLN A 114 14.95 0.61 7.23
N VAL A 115 15.20 -0.56 7.83
CA VAL A 115 14.26 -1.20 8.75
C VAL A 115 13.98 -0.29 9.95
N MET A 116 15.03 0.27 10.55
CA MET A 116 14.92 1.22 11.66
C MET A 116 14.11 2.46 11.26
N LYS A 117 14.38 3.03 10.08
CA LYS A 117 13.58 4.15 9.54
C LYS A 117 12.12 3.76 9.38
N LYS A 118 11.81 2.60 8.80
CA LYS A 118 10.41 2.13 8.68
C LYS A 118 9.74 2.03 10.04
N ARG A 119 10.41 1.44 11.03
CA ARG A 119 9.89 1.32 12.41
C ARG A 119 9.53 2.67 13.02
N PHE A 120 10.44 3.65 12.96
CA PHE A 120 10.16 4.99 13.45
C PHE A 120 9.08 5.71 12.65
N GLY A 121 9.03 5.49 11.34
CA GLY A 121 7.96 5.98 10.46
C GLY A 121 6.58 5.40 10.82
N ILE A 122 6.51 4.20 11.40
CA ILE A 122 5.27 3.66 11.97
C ILE A 122 4.98 4.30 13.33
N PHE A 123 6.00 4.48 14.19
CA PHE A 123 5.81 5.02 15.53
C PHE A 123 5.19 6.43 15.59
N ILE A 124 5.44 7.28 14.59
CA ILE A 124 4.83 8.62 14.55
C ILE A 124 3.29 8.58 14.43
N HIS A 125 2.70 7.45 14.03
CA HIS A 125 1.26 7.25 13.94
C HIS A 125 0.70 6.66 15.24
N GLN A 126 1.03 7.25 16.40
CA GLN A 126 0.73 6.72 17.73
C GLN A 126 -0.76 6.38 17.93
N SER A 127 -1.68 7.23 17.49
CA SER A 127 -3.13 7.00 17.65
C SER A 127 -3.71 5.86 16.80
N GLN A 128 -2.94 5.35 15.83
CA GLN A 128 -3.28 4.20 14.98
C GLN A 128 -2.46 2.96 15.35
N LYS A 129 -1.52 3.08 16.30
CA LYS A 129 -0.64 1.99 16.76
C LYS A 129 -1.28 1.13 17.85
N ASP A 130 -2.12 1.74 18.68
CA ASP A 130 -2.60 1.12 19.92
C ASP A 130 -3.88 0.30 19.67
N MET A 131 -3.75 -1.01 19.91
CA MET A 131 -4.77 -2.06 19.93
C MET A 131 -5.87 -1.98 18.87
N VAL A 132 -5.75 -2.82 17.84
CA VAL A 132 -6.91 -3.19 17.02
C VAL A 132 -7.94 -3.85 17.95
N PRO A 133 -9.22 -3.42 17.99
CA PRO A 133 -10.24 -3.97 18.89
C PRO A 133 -10.47 -5.49 18.76
N PHE A 134 -10.00 -6.07 17.66
CA PHE A 134 -9.96 -7.51 17.42
C PHE A 134 -8.51 -8.01 17.49
N GLN A 135 -7.90 -7.91 18.67
CA GLN A 135 -6.77 -8.77 18.98
C GLN A 135 -7.30 -10.19 19.08
N GLY A 136 -6.90 -11.05 18.15
CA GLY A 136 -6.87 -12.49 18.40
C GLY A 136 -5.82 -12.79 19.49
N SER A 137 -5.13 -13.93 19.37
CA SER A 137 -4.07 -14.31 20.32
C SER A 137 -2.71 -13.62 20.10
N ASP A 138 -2.58 -12.73 19.11
CA ASP A 138 -1.31 -12.07 18.76
C ASP A 138 -1.14 -10.76 19.55
N SER A 139 -0.20 -10.77 20.50
CA SER A 139 0.09 -9.66 21.41
C SER A 139 1.11 -8.65 20.87
N ARG A 140 1.69 -8.89 19.68
CA ARG A 140 2.73 -8.02 19.11
C ARG A 140 2.16 -6.69 18.65
N GLU A 141 2.95 -5.62 18.84
CA GLU A 141 2.63 -4.30 18.29
C GLU A 141 2.67 -4.31 16.75
N PHE A 142 1.99 -3.34 16.10
CA PHE A 142 1.97 -3.26 14.63
C PHE A 142 3.37 -3.20 14.01
N TRP A 143 4.29 -2.42 14.60
CA TRP A 143 5.64 -2.29 14.08
C TRP A 143 6.44 -3.61 14.19
N GLN A 144 6.25 -4.39 15.26
CA GLN A 144 6.92 -5.68 15.46
C GLN A 144 6.48 -6.65 14.38
N ARG A 145 5.18 -6.72 14.11
CA ARG A 145 4.63 -7.57 13.06
C ARG A 145 5.13 -7.16 11.68
N ALA A 146 5.16 -5.86 11.39
CA ALA A 146 5.69 -5.37 10.12
C ALA A 146 7.18 -5.71 9.95
N GLU A 147 7.99 -5.56 11.00
CA GLU A 147 9.44 -5.85 11.00
C GLU A 147 9.71 -7.36 10.84
N GLU A 148 9.07 -8.20 11.67
CA GLU A 148 9.24 -9.65 11.64
C GLU A 148 8.77 -10.24 10.31
N ARG A 149 7.64 -9.78 9.76
CA ARG A 149 7.14 -10.20 8.45
C ARG A 149 8.16 -9.94 7.34
N ASN A 150 8.70 -8.73 7.26
CA ASN A 150 9.70 -8.42 6.23
C ASN A 150 11.02 -9.19 6.45
N ALA A 151 11.41 -9.44 7.71
CA ALA A 151 12.57 -10.26 8.03
C ALA A 151 12.37 -11.73 7.62
N GLU A 152 11.16 -12.27 7.82
CA GLU A 152 10.80 -13.61 7.40
C GLU A 152 10.90 -13.78 5.88
N THR A 153 10.37 -12.84 5.10
CA THR A 153 10.54 -12.83 3.63
C THR A 153 12.02 -12.86 3.24
N ALA A 154 12.87 -12.02 3.86
CA ALA A 154 14.30 -12.02 3.59
C ALA A 154 14.98 -13.35 3.96
N ASN A 155 14.57 -13.98 5.06
CA ASN A 155 15.07 -15.28 5.49
C ASN A 155 14.66 -16.41 4.53
N LEU A 156 13.44 -16.37 4.00
CA LEU A 156 12.98 -17.34 2.98
C LEU A 156 13.82 -17.22 1.70
N TYR A 157 14.07 -16.00 1.22
CA TYR A 157 14.96 -15.76 0.08
C TYR A 157 16.39 -16.27 0.37
N GLY A 158 16.91 -16.03 1.58
CA GLY A 158 18.21 -16.56 2.01
C GLY A 158 18.27 -18.09 2.01
N LYS A 159 17.20 -18.77 2.45
CA LYS A 159 17.10 -20.24 2.40
C LYS A 159 17.07 -20.80 0.98
N LEU A 160 16.60 -20.03 0.01
CA LEU A 160 16.69 -20.37 -1.42
C LEU A 160 18.10 -20.15 -2.02
N GLY A 161 19.05 -19.65 -1.23
CA GLY A 161 20.42 -19.38 -1.67
C GLY A 161 20.64 -18.00 -2.26
N LEU A 162 19.68 -17.08 -2.14
CA LEU A 162 19.83 -15.68 -2.55
C LEU A 162 20.59 -14.88 -1.48
N THR A 163 21.06 -13.69 -1.86
CA THR A 163 21.74 -12.76 -0.93
C THR A 163 20.85 -12.47 0.27
N GLN A 164 21.44 -12.58 1.47
CA GLN A 164 20.73 -12.33 2.72
C GLN A 164 20.65 -10.82 3.01
N TYR A 165 19.44 -10.36 3.36
CA TYR A 165 19.14 -8.99 3.75
C TYR A 165 18.48 -8.95 5.13
N ALA A 166 18.43 -7.77 5.76
CA ALA A 166 17.79 -7.62 7.07
C ALA A 166 16.27 -7.78 6.98
N ALA A 167 15.68 -7.27 5.89
CA ALA A 167 14.26 -7.38 5.62
C ALA A 167 13.98 -7.22 4.12
N MET A 168 12.79 -7.59 3.67
CA MET A 168 12.38 -7.48 2.26
C MET A 168 10.90 -7.11 2.15
N GLU A 169 10.58 -6.12 1.33
CA GLU A 169 9.20 -5.81 0.94
C GLU A 169 8.82 -6.59 -0.31
N ALA A 170 7.61 -7.12 -0.34
CA ALA A 170 7.09 -7.92 -1.43
C ALA A 170 5.90 -7.23 -2.11
N PHE A 171 5.89 -7.27 -3.44
CA PHE A 171 4.83 -6.71 -4.26
C PHE A 171 4.40 -7.68 -5.35
N VAL A 172 3.11 -7.65 -5.65
CA VAL A 172 2.47 -8.36 -6.76
C VAL A 172 1.92 -7.34 -7.75
N ARG A 173 2.10 -7.59 -9.04
CA ARG A 173 1.63 -6.71 -10.10
C ARG A 173 0.15 -6.96 -10.37
N TRP A 174 -0.61 -5.88 -10.43
CA TRP A 174 -1.96 -5.91 -10.96
C TRP A 174 -1.98 -5.44 -12.42
N HIS A 175 -2.48 -6.29 -13.31
CA HIS A 175 -2.65 -5.98 -14.72
C HIS A 175 -4.02 -5.33 -14.97
N TYR A 176 -4.03 -4.17 -15.65
CA TYR A 176 -5.22 -3.36 -15.91
C TYR A 176 -5.30 -2.86 -17.35
#